data_AF-A0A8H9LFY9-F1
#
_entry.id   AF-A0A8H9LFY9-F1
#
_cell.length_a   1.000
_cell.length_b   1.000
_cell.length_c   1.000
_cell.angle_alpha   90.00
_cell.angle_beta   90.00
_cell.angle_gamma   90.00
#
_symmetry.space_group_name_H-M   'P 1'
#
loop_
_entity.id
_entity.type
_entity.pdbx_description
1 polymer ?
#
loop_
_entity_poly.entity_id
_entity_poly.type
_entity_poly.pdbx_seq_one_letter_code
_entity_poly.pdbx_strand_id
1 'polypeptide(L)'
;MQAFAVALRRLREEAGSPTYRALSERAHYSPTVLSQAASGRVFPSLEVTLAFVRACGGDEEAWAGRWHRVGAEISGRTAEPPEPTPGGGGPSSPAPGAAEAVSPAEDGGGLGGPWWRAWRRARSRP
;
A
#
# COMPACT_ATOMS: atom_id res chain seq x y z
N MET A 1 -5.43 9.64 -9.24
CA MET A 1 -4.48 8.55 -8.89
C MET A 1 -3.12 9.05 -8.38
N GLN A 2 -2.35 9.85 -9.14
CA GLN A 2 -0.99 10.28 -8.73
C GLN A 2 -0.93 10.98 -7.35
N ALA A 3 -1.86 11.88 -7.06
CA ALA A 3 -1.93 12.57 -5.76
C ALA A 3 -2.12 11.61 -4.58
N PHE A 4 -2.86 10.50 -4.78
CA PHE A 4 -3.04 9.47 -3.75
C PHE A 4 -1.74 8.73 -3.46
N ALA A 5 -0.97 8.38 -4.49
CA ALA A 5 0.34 7.77 -4.33
C ALA A 5 1.35 8.71 -3.66
N VAL A 6 1.33 10.01 -3.99
CA VAL A 6 2.13 11.03 -3.28
C VAL A 6 1.77 11.06 -1.80
N ALA A 7 0.48 11.03 -1.47
CA ALA A 7 0.03 11.00 -0.08
C ALA A 7 0.52 9.74 0.66
N LEU A 8 0.53 8.56 0.01
CA LEU A 8 1.05 7.33 0.62
C LEU A 8 2.55 7.44 0.89
N ARG A 9 3.31 8.05 -0.03
CA ARG A 9 4.75 8.29 0.17
C ARG A 9 5.01 9.26 1.33
N ARG A 10 4.22 10.34 1.44
CA ARG A 10 4.29 11.26 2.58
C ARG A 10 3.97 10.57 3.90
N LEU A 11 2.93 9.73 3.94
CA LEU A 11 2.61 8.95 5.13
C LEU A 11 3.77 8.04 5.54
N ARG A 12 4.47 7.45 4.57
CA ARG A 12 5.67 6.65 4.81
C ARG A 12 6.81 7.51 5.37
N GLU A 13 7.02 8.70 4.83
CA GLU A 13 8.03 9.66 5.32
C GLU A 13 7.74 10.08 6.77
N GLU A 14 6.49 10.42 7.08
CA GLU A 14 6.04 10.73 8.45
C GLU A 14 6.23 9.55 9.41
N ALA A 15 6.12 8.32 8.90
CA ALA A 15 6.39 7.10 9.64
C ALA A 15 7.89 6.78 9.82
N GLY A 16 8.78 7.67 9.40
CA GLY A 16 10.24 7.49 9.49
C GLY A 16 10.84 6.75 8.30
N SER A 17 10.20 6.79 7.14
CA SER A 17 10.67 6.19 5.88
C SER A 17 11.04 4.70 5.98
N PRO A 18 10.16 3.81 6.51
CA PRO A 18 10.39 2.36 6.46
C PRO A 18 10.69 1.90 5.02
N THR A 19 11.62 0.96 4.88
CA THR A 19 11.83 0.25 3.63
C THR A 19 10.60 -0.61 3.30
N TYR A 20 10.35 -0.88 2.03
CA TYR A 20 9.21 -1.74 1.63
C TYR A 20 9.31 -3.15 2.22
N ARG A 21 10.53 -3.65 2.49
CA ARG A 21 10.75 -4.93 3.20
C ARG A 21 10.30 -4.85 4.66
N ALA A 22 10.71 -3.82 5.39
CA ALA A 22 10.25 -3.62 6.77
C ALA A 22 8.73 -3.37 6.86
N LEU A 23 8.16 -2.75 5.82
CA LEU A 23 6.73 -2.51 5.71
C LEU A 23 5.95 -3.81 5.37
N SER A 24 6.54 -4.69 4.54
CA SER A 24 5.99 -6.01 4.20
C SER A 24 5.75 -6.87 5.43
N GLU A 25 6.70 -6.92 6.36
CA GLU A 25 6.56 -7.64 7.63
C GLU A 25 5.39 -7.15 8.50
N ARG A 26 4.96 -5.89 8.33
CA ARG A 26 3.88 -5.28 9.11
C ARG A 26 2.54 -5.33 8.41
N ALA A 27 2.55 -5.15 7.09
CA ALA A 27 1.37 -5.08 6.25
C ALA A 27 0.94 -6.48 5.77
N HIS A 28 1.80 -7.49 5.92
CA HIS A 28 1.60 -8.85 5.39
C HIS A 28 1.38 -8.87 3.87
N TYR A 29 1.98 -7.91 3.16
CA TYR A 29 1.97 -7.79 1.70
C TYR A 29 3.39 -7.67 1.18
N SER A 30 3.67 -8.29 0.04
CA SER A 30 5.02 -8.30 -0.55
C SER A 30 5.55 -6.87 -0.82
N PRO A 31 6.87 -6.64 -0.73
CA PRO A 31 7.48 -5.34 -1.01
C PRO A 31 7.12 -4.78 -2.40
N THR A 32 6.99 -5.67 -3.39
CA THR A 32 6.56 -5.33 -4.75
C THR A 32 5.15 -4.74 -4.79
N VAL A 33 4.19 -5.34 -4.07
CA VAL A 33 2.80 -4.85 -3.98
C VAL A 33 2.76 -3.46 -3.35
N LEU A 34 3.51 -3.28 -2.26
CA LEU A 34 3.60 -2.00 -1.55
C LEU A 34 4.26 -0.90 -2.40
N SER A 35 5.31 -1.25 -3.15
CA SER A 35 5.96 -0.34 -4.10
C SER A 35 5.02 0.06 -5.23
N GLN A 36 4.27 -0.89 -5.78
CA GLN A 36 3.28 -0.61 -6.82
C GLN A 36 2.15 0.29 -6.33
N ALA A 37 1.62 0.05 -5.13
CA ALA A 37 0.62 0.90 -4.50
C ALA A 37 1.12 2.35 -4.32
N ALA A 38 2.39 2.53 -3.98
CA ALA A 38 3.03 3.83 -3.82
C ALA A 38 3.57 4.42 -5.14
N SER A 39 3.47 3.71 -6.27
CA SER A 39 4.01 4.17 -7.56
C SER A 39 3.12 5.20 -8.25
N GLY A 40 1.79 5.11 -8.05
CA GLY A 40 0.80 5.93 -8.76
C GLY A 40 0.47 5.47 -10.17
N ARG A 41 0.99 4.30 -10.60
CA ARG A 41 0.65 3.64 -11.87
C ARG A 41 -0.62 2.81 -11.79
N VAL A 42 -0.89 2.23 -10.62
CA VAL A 42 -2.07 1.42 -10.34
C VAL A 42 -2.82 2.03 -9.16
N PHE A 43 -4.15 1.92 -9.17
CA PHE A 43 -4.94 2.24 -7.99
C PHE A 43 -4.99 1.00 -7.10
N PRO A 44 -4.38 1.03 -5.89
CA PRO A 44 -4.36 -0.13 -5.00
C PRO A 44 -5.78 -0.46 -4.52
N SER A 45 -6.00 -1.73 -4.14
CA SER A 45 -7.23 -2.10 -3.44
C SER A 45 -7.33 -1.43 -2.08
N LEU A 46 -8.54 -1.38 -1.53
CA LEU A 46 -8.78 -0.84 -0.21
C LEU A 46 -7.94 -1.58 0.85
N GLU A 47 -7.89 -2.91 0.79
CA GLU A 47 -7.13 -3.74 1.75
C GLU A 47 -5.63 -3.40 1.77
N VAL A 48 -5.00 -3.29 0.59
CA VAL A 48 -3.57 -2.92 0.51
C VAL A 48 -3.34 -1.52 1.04
N THR A 49 -4.26 -0.59 0.76
CA THR A 49 -4.20 0.78 1.28
C THR A 49 -4.26 0.79 2.79
N LEU A 50 -5.26 0.12 3.39
CA LEU A 50 -5.43 0.08 4.85
C LEU A 50 -4.25 -0.60 5.53
N ALA A 51 -3.74 -1.70 4.99
CA ALA A 51 -2.57 -2.36 5.53
C ALA A 51 -1.31 -1.48 5.46
N PHE A 52 -1.11 -0.74 4.36
CA PHE A 52 -0.02 0.23 4.23
C PHE A 52 -0.16 1.35 5.29
N VAL A 53 -1.36 1.90 5.42
CA VAL A 53 -1.67 2.98 6.37
C VAL A 53 -1.46 2.52 7.80
N ARG A 54 -1.99 1.35 8.16
CA ARG A 54 -1.81 0.71 9.47
C ARG A 54 -0.35 0.43 9.80
N ALA A 55 0.42 -0.04 8.82
CA ALA A 55 1.85 -0.31 8.96
C ALA A 55 2.70 0.97 9.12
N CYS A 56 2.23 2.08 8.54
CA CYS A 56 2.75 3.43 8.75
C CYS A 56 2.13 4.15 9.96
N GLY A 57 1.15 3.54 10.63
CA GLY A 57 0.44 4.12 11.78
C GLY A 57 -0.38 5.37 11.46
N GLY A 58 -0.92 5.47 10.24
CA GLY A 58 -1.94 6.46 9.90
C GLY A 58 -3.35 6.00 10.31
N ASP A 59 -4.31 6.89 10.09
CA ASP A 59 -5.72 6.66 10.40
C ASP A 59 -6.42 5.88 9.28
N GLU A 60 -6.81 4.63 9.56
CA GLU A 60 -7.41 3.73 8.57
C GLU A 60 -8.76 4.26 8.04
N GLU A 61 -9.59 4.87 8.89
CA GLU A 61 -10.91 5.38 8.50
C GLU A 61 -10.81 6.61 7.59
N ALA A 62 -9.95 7.56 7.95
CA ALA A 62 -9.69 8.74 7.14
C ALA A 62 -9.14 8.36 5.76
N TRP A 63 -8.29 7.32 5.71
CA TRP A 63 -7.74 6.80 4.47
C TRP A 63 -8.75 5.99 3.65
N ALA A 64 -9.66 5.24 4.28
CA ALA A 64 -10.76 4.55 3.60
C ALA A 64 -11.67 5.57 2.89
N GLY A 65 -12.07 6.64 3.60
CA GLY A 65 -12.89 7.70 3.00
C GLY A 65 -12.20 8.39 1.82
N ARG A 66 -10.89 8.66 1.95
CA ARG A 66 -10.08 9.19 0.84
C ARG A 66 -10.00 8.22 -0.34
N TRP A 67 -9.81 6.93 -0.07
CA TRP A 67 -9.77 5.88 -1.09
C TRP A 67 -11.07 5.82 -1.88
N HIS A 68 -12.22 5.80 -1.21
CA HIS A 68 -13.54 5.80 -1.86
C HIS A 68 -13.76 7.04 -2.74
N ARG A 69 -13.38 8.23 -2.26
CA ARG A 69 -13.48 9.46 -3.06
C ARG A 69 -12.65 9.39 -4.34
N VAL A 70 -11.40 8.97 -4.22
CA VAL A 70 -10.50 8.85 -5.38
C VAL A 70 -10.98 7.74 -6.33
N GLY A 71 -11.48 6.62 -5.80
CA GLY A 71 -12.06 5.54 -6.59
C GLY A 71 -13.27 6.00 -7.41
N ALA A 72 -14.19 6.76 -6.79
CA ALA A 72 -15.34 7.35 -7.47
C ALA A 72 -14.93 8.33 -8.59
N GLU A 73 -13.90 9.14 -8.39
CA GLU A 73 -13.35 10.03 -9.43
C GLU A 73 -12.75 9.27 -10.62
N ILE A 74 -12.14 8.11 -10.38
CA ILE A 74 -11.55 7.27 -11.42
C ILE A 74 -12.65 6.55 -12.21
N SER A 75 -13.60 5.92 -11.49
CA SER A 75 -14.73 5.23 -12.11
C SER A 75 -15.69 6.19 -12.82
N GLY A 76 -15.89 7.41 -12.30
CA GLY A 76 -16.71 8.43 -12.96
C GLY A 76 -16.11 8.96 -14.26
N ARG A 77 -14.80 8.77 -14.49
CA ARG A 77 -14.11 9.13 -15.73
C ARG A 77 -14.16 8.03 -16.79
N THR A 78 -14.55 6.81 -16.40
CA THR A 78 -14.68 5.63 -17.28
C THR A 78 -16.14 5.26 -17.56
N ALA A 79 -17.07 6.21 -17.43
CA ALA A 79 -18.47 6.01 -17.81
C ALA A 79 -18.71 6.52 -19.25
N GLU A 80 -18.14 5.82 -20.23
CA GLU A 80 -18.77 5.66 -21.54
C GLU A 80 -19.53 4.31 -21.48
N PRO A 81 -20.79 4.22 -21.95
CA PRO A 81 -21.64 3.06 -21.66
C PRO A 81 -21.07 1.78 -22.29
N PRO A 82 -20.93 0.67 -21.53
CA PRO A 82 -20.43 -0.57 -22.08
C PRO A 82 -21.50 -1.26 -22.93
N GLU A 83 -21.24 -1.43 -24.22
CA GLU A 83 -21.95 -2.42 -25.03
C GLU A 83 -21.67 -3.83 -24.46
N PRO A 84 -22.69 -4.70 -24.32
CA PRO A 84 -22.50 -6.01 -23.73
C PRO A 84 -21.91 -6.99 -24.75
N THR A 85 -20.59 -7.15 -24.76
CA THR A 85 -19.94 -8.31 -25.39
C THR A 85 -19.73 -9.42 -24.36
N PRO A 86 -20.29 -10.63 -24.52
CA PRO A 86 -19.98 -11.75 -23.66
C PRO A 86 -18.67 -12.39 -24.15
N GLY A 87 -17.56 -12.17 -23.43
CA GLY A 87 -16.30 -12.81 -23.82
C GLY A 87 -15.11 -12.43 -22.98
N GLY A 88 -14.78 -13.30 -22.01
CA GLY A 88 -13.40 -13.61 -21.62
C GLY A 88 -12.64 -12.59 -20.76
N GLY A 89 -12.27 -13.02 -19.54
CA GLY A 89 -11.13 -12.47 -18.80
C GLY A 89 -11.51 -11.79 -17.49
N GLY A 90 -11.80 -12.60 -16.45
CA GLY A 90 -11.87 -12.09 -15.08
C GLY A 90 -10.54 -11.48 -14.65
N PRO A 91 -10.53 -10.35 -13.91
CA PRO A 91 -9.29 -9.75 -13.45
C PRO A 91 -8.57 -10.68 -12.45
N SER A 92 -7.30 -10.88 -12.76
CA SER A 92 -6.34 -11.76 -12.11
C SER A 92 -6.24 -11.51 -10.60
N SER A 93 -6.77 -12.45 -9.82
CA SER A 93 -6.18 -12.79 -8.52
C SER A 93 -5.11 -13.86 -8.77
N PRO A 94 -3.88 -13.62 -8.31
CA PRO A 94 -3.06 -14.75 -7.87
C PRO A 94 -2.73 -14.60 -6.38
N ALA A 95 -3.29 -15.51 -5.59
CA ALA A 95 -2.68 -15.99 -4.35
C ALA A 95 -2.38 -17.50 -4.54
N PRO A 96 -1.54 -18.11 -3.70
CA PRO A 96 -0.11 -17.89 -3.49
C PRO A 96 0.69 -19.13 -3.93
N GLY A 97 1.92 -18.96 -4.43
CA GLY A 97 2.79 -20.12 -4.63
C GLY A 97 3.81 -19.95 -5.74
N ALA A 98 5.02 -19.52 -5.38
CA ALA A 98 6.27 -20.13 -5.83
C ALA A 98 7.38 -19.42 -5.09
N ALA A 99 8.22 -20.21 -4.45
CA ALA A 99 9.52 -19.80 -3.97
C ALA A 99 10.29 -19.14 -5.11
N GLU A 100 10.77 -17.92 -4.92
CA GLU A 100 12.02 -17.55 -5.54
C GLU A 100 12.88 -16.89 -4.47
N ALA A 101 13.90 -17.64 -4.08
CA ALA A 101 14.96 -17.18 -3.22
C ALA A 101 15.71 -16.06 -3.93
N VAL A 102 15.35 -14.81 -3.62
CA VAL A 102 16.27 -13.69 -3.84
C VAL A 102 17.09 -13.52 -2.57
N SER A 103 18.31 -14.04 -2.64
CA SER A 103 19.36 -13.88 -1.62
C SER A 103 19.60 -12.39 -1.31
N PRO A 104 20.04 -12.08 -0.08
CA PRO A 104 20.00 -10.73 0.46
C PRO A 104 21.16 -9.90 -0.08
N ALA A 105 20.84 -8.77 -0.72
CA ALA A 105 21.76 -7.64 -0.71
C ALA A 105 21.65 -7.00 0.69
N GLU A 106 22.52 -7.45 1.58
CA GLU A 106 22.84 -6.74 2.81
C GLU A 106 23.62 -5.48 2.44
N ASP A 107 23.03 -4.31 2.71
CA ASP A 107 23.80 -3.15 3.16
C ASP A 107 22.88 -2.14 3.87
N GLY A 108 23.26 -1.77 5.09
CA GLY A 108 22.96 -0.47 5.66
C GLY A 108 21.71 -0.35 6.55
N GLY A 109 21.89 -0.59 7.85
CA GLY A 109 21.09 0.12 8.87
C GLY A 109 20.56 -0.75 10.02
N GLY A 110 21.47 -1.29 10.83
CA GLY A 110 21.12 -1.94 12.08
C GLY A 110 20.33 -1.03 13.01
N LEU A 111 19.15 -1.49 13.41
CA LEU A 111 18.56 -1.21 14.72
C LEU A 111 17.87 -2.52 15.15
N GLY A 112 18.52 -3.23 16.06
CA GLY A 112 17.95 -4.42 16.68
C GLY A 112 16.63 -4.08 17.38
N GLY A 113 15.52 -4.53 16.80
CA GLY A 113 14.18 -4.41 17.39
C GLY A 113 13.16 -3.65 16.52
N PRO A 114 11.85 -3.91 16.72
CA PRO A 114 10.78 -3.29 15.95
C PRO A 114 10.60 -1.82 16.34
N TRP A 115 11.46 -0.93 15.82
CA TRP A 115 11.47 0.52 16.04
C TRP A 115 10.08 1.17 15.91
N TRP A 116 9.17 0.61 15.11
CA TRP A 116 7.80 1.11 14.96
C TRP A 116 6.93 0.97 16.20
N ARG A 117 7.22 0.02 17.09
CA ARG A 117 6.51 -0.09 18.38
C ARG A 117 6.90 1.06 19.30
N ALA A 118 8.15 1.49 19.26
CA ALA A 118 8.62 2.67 19.99
C ALA A 118 8.03 3.96 19.39
N TRP A 119 8.04 4.06 18.05
CA TRP A 119 7.45 5.19 17.32
C TRP A 119 5.92 5.31 17.51
N ARG A 120 5.15 4.21 17.46
CA ARG A 120 3.70 4.20 17.72
C ARG A 120 3.41 4.70 19.14
N ARG A 121 4.18 4.24 20.13
CA ARG A 121 4.07 4.73 21.52
C ARG A 121 4.39 6.22 21.66
N ALA A 122 5.37 6.72 20.91
CA ALA A 122 5.73 8.14 20.92
C ALA A 122 4.64 9.03 20.30
N ARG A 123 3.97 8.57 19.23
CA ARG A 123 2.93 9.33 18.51
C ARG A 123 1.53 9.25 19.15
N SER A 124 1.26 8.25 19.99
CA SER A 124 -0.02 8.08 20.72
C SER A 124 -0.09 8.85 22.04
N ARG A 125 0.90 9.69 22.38
CA ARG A 125 0.84 10.54 23.58
C ARG A 125 0.14 11.86 23.22
N PRO A 126 -0.95 12.23 23.94
CA PRO A 126 -1.67 13.48 23.74
C PRO A 126 -0.84 14.70 24.17
#